data_AF-A0AAV2H192-F1
#
_entry.id   AF-A0AAV2H192-F1
#
_cell.length_a   1.000
_cell.length_b   1.000
_cell.length_c   1.000
_cell.angle_alpha   90.00
_cell.angle_beta   90.00
_cell.angle_gamma   90.00
#
_symmetry.space_group_name_H-M   'P 1'
#
loop_
_entity.id
_entity.type
_entity.pdbx_description
1 polymer ?
#
loop_
_entity_poly.entity_id
_entity_poly.type
_entity_poly.pdbx_seq_one_letter_code
_entity_poly.pdbx_strand_id
1 'polypeptide(L)'
;DLAEYIISLSCMSASMICLLATLVTYLRLRVLRTEAGINNMFLSFSLLLAQGSLLASAHVQGPSSLCILLGSTTHYLWLWMFSWTFVCSLPM
;
A
#
# COMPACT_ATOMS: atom_id res chain seq x y z
N ASP A 1 23.39 -1.36 4.24
CA ASP A 1 23.78 -1.76 5.61
C ASP A 1 22.68 -2.58 6.28
N LEU A 2 23.03 -3.53 7.17
CA LEU A 2 22.06 -4.33 7.94
C LEU A 2 21.05 -3.45 8.70
N ALA A 3 21.50 -2.29 9.21
CA ALA A 3 20.66 -1.33 9.90
C ALA A 3 19.54 -0.76 9.02
N GLU A 4 19.84 -0.41 7.75
CA GLU A 4 18.84 0.10 6.80
C GLU A 4 17.75 -0.95 6.56
N TYR A 5 18.14 -2.21 6.34
CA TYR A 5 17.20 -3.31 6.14
C TYR A 5 16.28 -3.52 7.34
N ILE A 6 16.82 -3.56 8.56
CA ILE A 6 16.04 -3.75 9.79
C ILE A 6 15.05 -2.59 9.99
N ILE A 7 15.50 -1.35 9.78
CA ILE A 7 14.66 -0.16 9.92
C ILE A 7 13.54 -0.18 8.88
N SER A 8 13.86 -0.42 7.60
CA SER A 8 12.87 -0.49 6.53
C SER A 8 11.82 -1.57 6.78
N LEU A 9 12.24 -2.76 7.20
CA LEU A 9 11.32 -3.87 7.51
C LEU A 9 10.40 -3.54 8.69
N SER A 10 10.95 -2.94 9.75
CA SER A 10 10.18 -2.54 10.94
C SER A 10 9.17 -1.45 10.63
N CYS A 11 9.58 -0.43 9.87
CA CYS A 11 8.70 0.67 9.46
C CYS A 11 7.61 0.20 8.50
N MET A 12 7.94 -0.65 7.53
CA MET A 12 6.97 -1.20 6.58
C MET A 12 5.93 -2.06 7.28
N SER A 13 6.36 -2.96 8.17
CA SER A 13 5.42 -3.81 8.92
C SER A 13 4.50 -3.00 9.84
N ALA A 14 5.03 -2.01 10.56
CA ALA A 14 4.22 -1.08 11.36
C ALA A 14 3.21 -0.31 10.48
N SER A 15 3.64 0.19 9.31
CA SER A 15 2.77 0.88 8.36
C SER A 15 1.63 -0.01 7.86
N MET A 16 1.93 -1.25 7.48
CA MET A 16 0.91 -2.22 7.02
C MET A 16 -0.12 -2.52 8.12
N ILE A 17 0.31 -2.69 9.38
CA ILE A 17 -0.60 -2.91 10.51
C ILE A 17 -1.54 -1.71 10.70
N CYS A 18 -1.00 -0.49 10.65
CA CYS A 18 -1.80 0.72 10.75
C CYS A 18 -2.80 0.85 9.59
N LEU A 19 -2.39 0.57 8.35
CA LEU A 19 -3.28 0.59 7.18
C LEU A 19 -4.41 -0.44 7.30
N LEU A 20 -4.11 -1.65 7.79
CA LEU A 20 -5.13 -2.65 8.07
C LEU A 20 -6.11 -2.18 9.15
N ALA A 21 -5.62 -1.59 10.24
CA ALA A 21 -6.47 -1.03 11.29
C ALA A 21 -7.37 0.09 10.76
N THR A 22 -6.86 0.96 9.88
CA THR A 22 -7.62 2.00 9.19
C THR A 22 -8.74 1.40 8.35
N LEU A 23 -8.43 0.41 7.50
CA LEU A 23 -9.43 -0.28 6.68
C LEU A 23 -10.52 -0.94 7.54
N VAL A 24 -10.12 -1.65 8.60
CA VAL A 24 -11.07 -2.28 9.53
C VAL A 24 -11.95 -1.21 10.19
N THR A 25 -11.39 -0.07 10.59
CA THR A 25 -12.14 1.02 11.21
C THR A 25 -13.23 1.56 10.28
N TYR A 26 -12.88 1.88 9.03
CA TYR A 26 -13.85 2.33 8.02
C TYR A 26 -14.89 1.24 7.67
N LEU A 27 -14.48 -0.03 7.68
CA LEU A 27 -15.40 -1.15 7.46
C LEU A 27 -16.38 -1.34 8.62
N ARG A 28 -15.98 -1.09 9.86
CA ARG A 28 -16.83 -1.26 11.04
C ARG A 28 -17.74 -0.04 11.29
N LEU A 29 -17.21 1.16 11.09
CA LEU A 29 -17.92 2.40 11.37
C LEU A 29 -18.46 3.00 10.07
N ARG A 30 -19.70 2.64 9.72
CA ARG A 30 -20.36 3.15 8.51
C ARG A 30 -20.45 4.68 8.46
N VAL A 31 -20.50 5.35 9.62
CA VAL A 31 -20.54 6.81 9.73
C VAL A 31 -19.31 7.49 9.12
N LEU A 32 -18.16 6.81 9.09
CA LEU A 32 -16.92 7.32 8.51
C LEU A 32 -16.84 7.12 7.00
N ARG A 33 -17.79 6.41 6.38
CA ARG A 33 -17.82 6.16 4.92
C ARG A 33 -18.51 7.31 4.17
N THR A 34 -18.07 8.52 4.43
CA THR A 34 -18.35 9.68 3.57
C THR A 34 -17.57 9.53 2.26
N GLU A 35 -17.83 10.39 1.27
CA GLU A 35 -17.08 10.40 0.00
C GLU A 35 -15.55 10.47 0.25
N ALA A 36 -15.11 11.40 1.11
CA ALA A 36 -13.71 11.50 1.52
C ALA A 36 -13.20 10.24 2.26
N GLY A 37 -14.05 9.63 3.09
CA GLY A 37 -13.71 8.39 3.80
C GLY A 37 -13.52 7.22 2.85
N ILE A 38 -14.38 7.06 1.85
CA ILE A 38 -14.27 6.01 0.82
C ILE A 38 -12.98 6.19 0.01
N ASN A 39 -12.64 7.42 -0.37
CA ASN A 39 -11.38 7.71 -1.07
C ASN A 39 -10.16 7.35 -0.21
N ASN A 40 -10.19 7.66 1.09
CA ASN A 40 -9.15 7.24 2.03
C ASN A 40 -9.08 5.72 2.20
N MET A 41 -10.20 4.98 2.12
CA MET A 41 -10.19 3.52 2.11
C MET A 41 -9.46 2.98 0.89
N PHE A 42 -9.78 3.49 -0.31
CA PHE A 42 -9.10 3.06 -1.54
C PHE A 42 -7.62 3.41 -1.52
N LEU A 43 -7.25 4.61 -1.08
CA LEU A 43 -5.85 5.00 -0.91
C LEU A 43 -5.12 4.08 0.06
N SER A 44 -5.72 3.80 1.23
CA SER A 44 -5.12 2.91 2.24
C SER A 44 -4.94 1.48 1.73
N PHE A 45 -5.94 0.96 1.00
CA PHE A 45 -5.87 -0.35 0.37
C PHE A 45 -4.77 -0.42 -0.71
N SER A 46 -4.66 0.64 -1.51
CA SER A 46 -3.64 0.77 -2.56
C SER A 46 -2.23 0.77 -1.97
N LEU A 47 -2.00 1.53 -0.90
CA LEU A 47 -0.74 1.55 -0.16
C LEU A 47 -0.40 0.18 0.43
N LEU A 48 -1.38 -0.52 1.00
CA LEU A 48 -1.18 -1.85 1.58
C LEU A 48 -0.73 -2.86 0.51
N LEU A 49 -1.38 -2.86 -0.66
CA LEU A 49 -0.99 -3.71 -1.78
C LEU A 49 0.40 -3.34 -2.32
N ALA A 50 0.70 -2.06 -2.47
CA ALA A 50 2.01 -1.60 -2.96
C ALA A 50 3.13 -2.05 -2.01
N GLN A 51 2.96 -1.86 -0.69
CA GLN A 51 3.92 -2.31 0.33
C GLN A 51 4.05 -3.84 0.35
N GLY A 52 2.94 -4.58 0.25
CA GLY A 52 2.96 -6.03 0.17
C GLY A 52 3.70 -6.55 -1.07
N SER A 53 3.49 -5.92 -2.24
CA SER A 53 4.18 -6.28 -3.48
C SER A 53 5.69 -5.99 -3.42
N LEU A 54 6.09 -4.90 -2.77
CA LEU A 54 7.49 -4.56 -2.56
C LEU A 54 8.18 -5.51 -1.58
N LEU A 55 7.49 -5.94 -0.51
CA LEU A 55 8.04 -6.93 0.41
C LEU A 55 8.18 -8.30 -0.28
N ALA A 56 7.20 -8.69 -1.10
CA ALA A 56 7.27 -9.92 -1.88
C ALA A 56 8.43 -9.90 -2.88
N SER A 57 8.71 -8.76 -3.53
CA SER A 57 9.83 -8.64 -4.46
C SER A 57 11.19 -8.78 -3.78
N ALA A 58 11.31 -8.38 -2.51
CA ALA A 58 12.54 -8.57 -1.72
C ALA A 58 12.88 -10.06 -1.46
N HIS A 59 11.91 -10.96 -1.57
CA HIS A 59 12.10 -12.39 -1.37
C HIS A 59 12.28 -13.18 -2.68
N VAL A 60 12.13 -12.54 -3.85
CA VAL A 60 12.32 -13.18 -5.15
C VAL A 60 13.70 -12.84 -5.69
N GLN A 61 14.51 -13.86 -5.95
CA GLN A 61 15.87 -13.70 -6.46
C GLN A 61 15.98 -14.27 -7.89
N GLY A 62 16.75 -13.57 -8.72
CA GLY A 62 17.13 -14.02 -10.06
C GLY A 62 16.11 -13.70 -11.17
N PRO A 63 16.57 -13.69 -12.44
CA PRO A 63 15.72 -13.44 -13.59
C PRO A 63 14.70 -14.56 -13.73
N SER A 64 13.43 -14.22 -13.53
CA SER A 64 12.29 -15.14 -13.66
C SER A 64 11.08 -14.38 -14.17
N SER A 65 10.14 -15.09 -14.81
CA SER A 65 8.85 -14.50 -15.20
C SER A 65 8.09 -13.94 -13.98
N LEU A 66 8.28 -14.54 -12.81
CA LEU A 66 7.73 -14.04 -11.54
C LEU A 66 8.32 -12.70 -11.13
N CYS A 67 9.63 -12.49 -11.30
CA CYS A 67 10.28 -11.20 -11.05
C CYS A 67 9.73 -10.10 -11.97
N ILE A 68 9.56 -10.38 -13.26
CA ILE A 68 9.00 -9.42 -14.22
C ILE A 68 7.55 -9.08 -13.85
N LEU A 69 6.74 -10.10 -13.56
CA LEU A 69 5.34 -9.91 -13.16
C LEU A 69 5.26 -9.08 -11.87
N LEU A 70 6.01 -9.44 -10.83
CA LEU A 70 6.05 -8.70 -9.56
C LEU A 70 6.51 -7.26 -9.76
N GLY A 71 7.55 -7.03 -10.57
CA GLY A 71 8.01 -5.68 -10.89
C GLY A 71 6.93 -4.85 -11.58
N SER A 72 6.26 -5.42 -12.59
CA SER A 72 5.16 -4.76 -13.31
C SER A 72 3.96 -4.47 -12.40
N THR A 73 3.55 -5.45 -11.59
CA THR A 73 2.46 -5.29 -10.62
C THR A 73 2.81 -4.24 -9.57
N THR A 74 4.03 -4.27 -9.02
CA THR A 74 4.50 -3.26 -8.06
C THR A 74 4.40 -1.88 -8.68
N HIS A 75 4.96 -1.68 -9.87
CA HIS A 75 4.90 -0.40 -10.57
C HIS A 75 3.46 0.10 -10.79
N TYR A 76 2.57 -0.78 -11.24
CA TYR A 76 1.16 -0.45 -11.40
C TYR A 76 0.50 -0.01 -10.08
N LEU A 77 0.75 -0.72 -8.98
CA LEU A 77 0.21 -0.40 -7.66
C LEU A 77 0.70 0.95 -7.14
N TRP A 78 1.95 1.33 -7.43
CA TRP A 78 2.48 2.66 -7.09
C TRP A 78 1.81 3.78 -7.89
N LEU A 79 1.58 3.59 -9.19
CA LEU A 79 0.82 4.56 -10.00
C LEU A 79 -0.63 4.69 -9.51
N TRP A 80 -1.25 3.56 -9.20
CA TRP A 80 -2.60 3.51 -8.66
C TRP A 80 -2.71 4.27 -7.32
N MET A 81 -1.77 4.07 -6.40
CA MET A 81 -1.68 4.83 -5.15
C MET A 81 -1.51 6.34 -5.41
N PHE A 82 -0.66 6.72 -6.36
CA PHE A 82 -0.45 8.11 -6.75
C PHE A 82 -1.74 8.75 -7.26
N SER A 83 -2.51 8.05 -8.11
CA SER A 83 -3.81 8.53 -8.58
C SER A 83 -4.81 8.74 -7.45
N TRP A 84 -4.89 7.82 -6.48
CA TRP A 84 -5.77 8.01 -5.32
C TRP A 84 -5.34 9.17 -4.43
N THR A 85 -4.04 9.39 -4.27
CA THR A 85 -3.51 10.54 -3.54
C THR A 85 -3.93 11.84 -4.21
N PHE A 86 -3.86 11.89 -5.54
CA PHE A 86 -4.34 13.03 -6.32
C PHE A 86 -5.84 13.26 -6.12
N VAL A 87 -6.66 12.20 -6.23
CA VAL A 87 -8.11 12.29 -5.99
C VAL A 87 -8.41 12.83 -4.60
N CYS A 88 -7.74 12.34 -3.55
CA CYS A 88 -7.94 12.80 -2.17
C CYS A 88 -7.53 14.27 -1.95
N SER A 89 -6.65 14.81 -2.79
CA SER A 89 -6.21 16.21 -2.71
C SER A 89 -7.13 17.20 -3.42
N LEU A 90 -8.05 16.71 -4.26
CA LEU A 90 -9.03 17.55 -4.92
C LEU A 90 -10.07 18.04 -3.90
N PRO A 91 -10.46 19.32 -3.95
CA PRO A 91 -11.56 19.81 -3.14
C PRO A 91 -12.84 19.08 -3.56
N MET A 92 -13.46 18.40 -2.60
CA MET A 92 -14.73 17.68 -2.76
C MET A 92 -15.86 18.45 -2.10
#